data_AF-A0A6B1DZY6-F1
#
_entry.id   AF-A0A6B1DZY6-F1
#
_cell.length_a   1.000
_cell.length_b   1.000
_cell.length_c   1.000
_cell.angle_alpha   90.00
_cell.angle_beta   90.00
_cell.angle_gamma   90.00
#
_symmetry.space_group_name_H-M   'P 1'
#
loop_
_entity.id
_entity.type
_entity.pdbx_description
1 polymer ?
#
loop_
_entity_poly.entity_id
_entity_poly.type
_entity_poly.pdbx_seq_one_letter_code
_entity_poly.pdbx_strand_id
1 'polypeptide(L)'
;MTARTCMIFRRCWRRSWAYHWNGPPMRGFTLANLLRLALLWLALLGLAGLARAQESPQFVDVSQAAGITATHRAVWDPDNAREGYLAIGQAWGDYDRDGWLDLFVTGNLAPNRLYRNQGDGSFALSAHSPPLSLPDAPSGGATFADYDNDGWLDLYIVNHGANHLFRNQAGAGFLDVTARAGVGDRGKGSSAAWGDYDNDGWL
;
A
#
# COMPACT_ATOMS: atom_id res chain seq x y z
N MET A 1 -26.46 5.99 32.28
CA MET A 1 -27.13 6.40 31.02
C MET A 1 -27.02 5.24 30.04
N THR A 2 -28.08 4.45 29.94
CA THR A 2 -28.15 3.20 29.20
C THR A 2 -28.95 3.46 27.92
N ALA A 3 -28.30 3.38 26.75
CA ALA A 3 -29.00 3.39 25.47
C ALA A 3 -29.27 1.96 25.03
N ARG A 4 -30.56 1.67 24.90
CA ARG A 4 -31.15 0.45 24.33
C ARG A 4 -31.02 0.52 22.82
N THR A 5 -30.69 -0.60 22.17
CA THR A 5 -31.24 -0.89 20.84
C THR A 5 -31.79 -2.31 20.85
N CYS A 6 -33.09 -2.38 20.60
CA CYS A 6 -33.92 -3.57 20.51
C CYS A 6 -34.18 -3.83 19.02
N MET A 7 -34.01 -5.06 18.56
CA MET A 7 -35.02 -5.70 17.72
C MET A 7 -34.83 -7.21 17.69
N ILE A 8 -35.77 -7.89 18.34
CA ILE A 8 -36.09 -9.30 18.19
C ILE A 8 -37.21 -9.36 17.13
N PHE A 9 -37.09 -10.23 16.14
CA PHE A 9 -38.27 -10.89 15.55
C PHE A 9 -37.94 -12.34 15.16
N ARG A 10 -38.30 -13.26 16.05
CA ARG A 10 -38.75 -14.61 15.65
C ARG A 10 -40.25 -14.53 15.41
N ARG A 11 -40.72 -14.96 14.24
CA ARG A 11 -41.99 -15.71 14.16
C ARG A 11 -42.11 -16.51 12.85
N CYS A 12 -42.35 -17.79 13.06
CA CYS A 12 -42.90 -18.78 12.14
C CYS A 12 -43.85 -18.22 11.08
N TRP A 13 -43.65 -18.68 9.84
CA TRP A 13 -44.75 -19.12 8.99
C TRP A 13 -44.39 -20.50 8.42
N ARG A 14 -44.97 -21.56 8.99
CA ARG A 14 -45.26 -22.78 8.22
C ARG A 14 -46.43 -22.42 7.31
N ARG A 15 -46.19 -22.35 6.00
CA ARG A 15 -47.25 -22.44 4.99
C ARG A 15 -46.94 -23.67 4.15
N SER A 16 -47.60 -24.77 4.51
CA SER A 16 -47.75 -25.94 3.67
C SER A 16 -48.56 -25.52 2.45
N TRP A 17 -47.94 -25.45 1.28
CA TRP A 17 -48.65 -25.42 0.00
C TRP A 17 -48.58 -26.83 -0.57
N ALA A 18 -49.65 -27.61 -0.35
CA ALA A 18 -49.92 -28.76 -1.19
C ALA A 18 -50.41 -28.22 -2.53
N TYR A 19 -49.57 -28.24 -3.56
CA TYR A 19 -50.02 -28.05 -4.93
C TYR A 19 -50.76 -29.32 -5.36
N HIS A 20 -52.08 -29.31 -5.25
CA HIS A 20 -52.91 -30.23 -6.03
C HIS A 20 -52.95 -29.72 -7.47
N TRP A 21 -52.17 -30.36 -8.34
CA TRP A 21 -52.17 -30.10 -9.77
C TRP A 21 -53.21 -31.02 -10.44
N ASN A 22 -54.35 -30.45 -10.86
CA ASN A 22 -55.36 -31.14 -11.66
C ASN A 22 -55.18 -30.78 -13.15
N GLY A 23 -54.11 -31.25 -13.77
CA GLY A 23 -53.93 -31.15 -15.21
C GLY A 23 -54.35 -32.43 -15.94
N PRO A 24 -54.66 -32.35 -17.25
CA PRO A 24 -55.08 -33.50 -18.05
C PRO A 24 -53.97 -34.56 -18.16
N PRO A 25 -54.31 -35.84 -18.44
CA PRO A 25 -53.32 -36.90 -18.51
C PRO A 25 -52.25 -36.58 -19.55
N MET A 26 -50.99 -36.51 -19.12
CA MET A 26 -49.86 -36.21 -20.00
C MET A 26 -49.67 -37.33 -21.03
N ARG A 27 -50.19 -37.15 -22.23
CA ARG A 27 -49.79 -37.88 -23.43
C ARG A 27 -48.62 -37.14 -24.08
N GLY A 28 -47.49 -37.82 -24.25
CA GLY A 28 -46.44 -37.39 -25.17
C GLY A 28 -45.12 -36.92 -24.54
N PHE A 29 -44.49 -37.76 -23.70
CA PHE A 29 -43.03 -37.68 -23.54
C PHE A 29 -42.40 -38.71 -24.46
N THR A 30 -41.95 -38.28 -25.64
CA THR A 30 -41.02 -39.09 -26.42
C THR A 30 -39.65 -39.06 -25.73
N LEU A 31 -38.91 -40.17 -25.79
CA LEU A 31 -37.52 -40.26 -25.32
C LEU A 31 -36.65 -39.09 -25.81
N ALA A 32 -36.95 -38.57 -27.02
CA ALA A 32 -36.28 -37.42 -27.61
C ALA A 32 -36.46 -36.11 -26.81
N ASN A 33 -37.64 -35.85 -26.22
CA ASN A 33 -37.88 -34.65 -25.41
C ASN A 33 -37.20 -34.71 -24.04
N LEU A 34 -37.11 -35.91 -23.45
CA LEU A 34 -36.37 -36.13 -22.21
C LEU A 34 -34.86 -35.99 -22.42
N LEU A 35 -34.34 -36.48 -23.56
CA LEU A 35 -32.93 -36.31 -23.96
C LEU A 35 -32.56 -34.85 -24.23
N ARG A 36 -33.44 -34.07 -24.87
CA ARG A 36 -33.22 -32.62 -25.09
C ARG A 36 -33.19 -31.83 -23.80
N LEU A 37 -34.10 -32.12 -22.87
CA LEU A 37 -34.09 -31.50 -21.54
C LEU A 37 -32.85 -31.92 -20.73
N ALA A 38 -32.45 -33.19 -20.79
CA ALA A 38 -31.23 -33.66 -20.12
C ALA A 38 -29.95 -33.01 -20.69
N LEU A 39 -29.87 -32.83 -22.01
CA LEU A 39 -28.75 -32.13 -22.66
C LEU A 39 -28.71 -30.63 -22.33
N LEU A 40 -29.88 -29.98 -22.22
CA LEU A 40 -29.98 -28.59 -21.74
C LEU A 40 -29.56 -28.46 -20.28
N TRP A 41 -29.93 -29.42 -19.42
CA TRP A 41 -29.47 -29.47 -18.02
C TRP A 41 -27.98 -29.73 -17.89
N LEU A 42 -27.41 -30.62 -18.71
CA LEU A 42 -25.97 -30.88 -18.77
C LEU A 42 -25.19 -29.67 -19.31
N ALA A 43 -25.72 -28.94 -20.29
CA ALA A 43 -25.13 -27.70 -20.78
C ALA A 43 -25.18 -26.57 -19.74
N LEU A 44 -26.28 -26.44 -19.00
CA LEU A 44 -26.42 -25.50 -17.87
C LEU A 44 -25.48 -25.84 -16.70
N LEU A 45 -25.29 -27.13 -16.40
CA LEU A 45 -24.29 -27.60 -15.42
C LEU A 45 -22.85 -27.33 -15.89
N GLY A 46 -22.57 -27.47 -17.18
CA GLY A 46 -21.28 -27.14 -17.78
C GLY A 46 -20.94 -25.65 -17.72
N LEU A 47 -21.95 -24.77 -17.83
CA LEU A 47 -21.79 -23.32 -17.73
C LEU A 47 -21.65 -22.83 -16.27
N ALA A 48 -22.26 -23.52 -15.30
CA ALA A 48 -22.10 -23.22 -13.87
C ALA A 48 -20.72 -23.65 -13.31
N GLY A 49 -20.00 -24.55 -14.01
CA GLY A 49 -18.69 -25.06 -13.62
C GLY A 49 -17.49 -24.16 -13.96
N LEU A 50 -17.71 -23.02 -14.61
CA LEU A 50 -16.67 -22.05 -14.96
C LEU A 50 -16.70 -20.81 -14.04
N ALA A 51 -17.09 -20.99 -12.78
CA ALA A 51 -16.65 -20.04 -11.75
C ALA A 51 -15.12 -20.17 -11.67
N ARG A 52 -14.40 -19.24 -12.33
CA ARG A 52 -12.95 -19.12 -12.19
C ARG A 52 -12.68 -19.04 -10.69
N ALA A 53 -12.00 -20.05 -10.14
CA ALA A 53 -11.54 -19.99 -8.76
C ALA A 53 -10.77 -18.67 -8.64
N GLN A 54 -11.24 -17.78 -7.76
CA GLN A 54 -10.52 -16.56 -7.43
C GLN A 54 -9.19 -17.02 -6.85
N GLU A 55 -8.12 -17.01 -7.64
CA GLU A 55 -6.79 -17.33 -7.14
C GLU A 55 -6.48 -16.31 -6.05
N SER A 56 -6.28 -16.78 -4.83
CA SER A 56 -5.83 -15.93 -3.74
C SER A 56 -4.52 -15.28 -4.17
N PRO A 57 -4.36 -13.95 -4.02
CA PRO A 57 -3.12 -13.27 -4.38
C PRO A 57 -1.95 -13.97 -3.68
N GLN A 58 -0.98 -14.42 -4.47
CA GLN A 58 0.25 -15.02 -3.97
C GLN A 58 1.27 -13.91 -3.79
N PHE A 59 1.90 -13.87 -2.62
CA PHE A 59 3.00 -12.96 -2.34
C PHE A 59 4.31 -13.75 -2.50
N VAL A 60 5.23 -13.20 -3.29
CA VAL A 60 6.57 -13.76 -3.48
C VAL A 60 7.56 -12.71 -3.00
N ASP A 61 8.53 -13.12 -2.18
CA ASP A 61 9.64 -12.25 -1.82
C ASP A 61 10.52 -12.03 -3.06
N VAL A 62 10.58 -10.78 -3.51
CA VAL A 62 11.38 -10.33 -4.65
C VAL A 62 12.50 -9.38 -4.25
N SER A 63 12.77 -9.20 -2.95
CA SER A 63 13.69 -8.16 -2.45
C SER A 63 15.08 -8.26 -3.10
N GLN A 64 15.62 -9.47 -3.23
CA GLN A 64 16.90 -9.72 -3.88
C GLN A 64 16.85 -9.43 -5.39
N ALA A 65 15.81 -9.87 -6.08
CA ALA A 65 15.65 -9.66 -7.51
C ALA A 65 15.42 -8.17 -7.85
N ALA A 66 14.74 -7.45 -6.96
CA ALA A 66 14.47 -6.03 -7.06
C ALA A 66 15.68 -5.15 -6.65
N GLY A 67 16.79 -5.73 -6.20
CA GLY A 67 17.97 -4.97 -5.77
C GLY A 67 17.85 -4.29 -4.40
N ILE A 68 16.74 -4.48 -3.68
CA ILE A 68 16.49 -3.96 -2.33
C ILE A 68 17.03 -4.98 -1.32
N THR A 69 18.36 -5.04 -1.19
CA THR A 69 19.06 -6.08 -0.41
C THR A 69 19.56 -5.61 0.96
N ALA A 70 19.28 -4.36 1.35
CA ALA A 70 19.66 -3.85 2.67
C ALA A 70 18.97 -4.68 3.76
N THR A 71 19.77 -5.29 4.65
CA THR A 71 19.25 -6.18 5.68
C THR A 71 18.96 -5.44 6.97
N HIS A 72 17.73 -5.60 7.45
CA HIS A 72 17.28 -5.18 8.77
C HIS A 72 17.84 -6.09 9.84
N ARG A 73 19.09 -5.91 10.26
CA ARG A 73 19.65 -6.69 11.37
C ARG A 73 19.57 -5.90 12.66
N ALA A 74 18.44 -5.94 13.37
CA ALA A 74 18.41 -5.48 14.76
C ALA A 74 19.20 -6.48 15.62
N VAL A 75 20.48 -6.21 15.89
CA VAL A 75 21.19 -6.92 16.95
C VAL A 75 20.81 -6.22 18.24
N TRP A 76 19.88 -6.82 18.98
CA TRP A 76 19.63 -6.40 20.35
C TRP A 76 20.84 -6.80 21.19
N ASP A 77 21.78 -5.89 21.34
CA ASP A 77 22.86 -5.99 22.31
C ASP A 77 22.43 -5.22 23.58
N PRO A 78 22.18 -5.91 24.71
CA PRO A 78 21.78 -5.27 25.96
C PRO A 78 22.87 -4.36 26.54
N ASP A 79 24.13 -4.53 26.12
CA ASP A 79 25.28 -3.72 26.52
C ASP A 79 25.59 -2.63 25.47
N ASN A 80 25.03 -2.71 24.26
CA ASN A 80 25.34 -1.81 23.15
C ASN A 80 24.17 -1.67 22.13
N ALA A 81 23.10 -0.96 22.51
CA ALA A 81 21.85 -0.80 21.76
C ALA A 81 21.93 -0.10 20.37
N ARG A 82 23.11 0.01 19.76
CA ARG A 82 23.37 0.80 18.53
C ARG A 82 23.55 -0.04 17.26
N GLU A 83 23.56 -1.37 17.33
CA GLU A 83 23.79 -2.18 16.13
C GLU A 83 22.47 -2.67 15.51
N GLY A 84 21.96 -1.94 14.52
CA GLY A 84 21.04 -2.54 13.55
C GLY A 84 20.40 -1.61 12.54
N TYR A 85 19.86 -2.15 11.45
CA TYR A 85 19.05 -1.36 10.52
C TYR A 85 17.58 -1.54 10.92
N LEU A 86 16.98 -0.51 11.55
CA LEU A 86 15.56 -0.44 11.88
C LEU A 86 14.91 0.59 10.95
N ALA A 87 14.52 0.23 9.73
CA ALA A 87 13.63 1.12 8.98
C ALA A 87 12.24 1.06 9.60
N ILE A 88 11.67 2.23 9.86
CA ILE A 88 10.34 2.36 10.47
C ILE A 88 9.41 3.23 9.64
N GLY A 89 9.90 3.76 8.51
CA GLY A 89 9.13 4.51 7.53
C GLY A 89 9.71 4.44 6.13
N GLN A 90 8.86 4.72 5.14
CA GLN A 90 9.20 4.79 3.72
C GLN A 90 8.38 5.90 3.05
N ALA A 91 8.85 6.38 1.91
CA ALA A 91 8.09 7.27 1.03
C ALA A 91 8.29 6.85 -0.43
N TRP A 92 7.21 6.91 -1.20
CA TRP A 92 7.23 6.69 -2.65
C TRP A 92 7.02 8.02 -3.36
N GLY A 93 7.78 8.27 -4.42
CA GLY A 93 7.68 9.50 -5.22
C GLY A 93 8.59 9.41 -6.44
N ASP A 94 8.17 10.00 -7.56
CA ASP A 94 8.99 10.16 -8.76
C ASP A 94 9.85 11.42 -8.60
N TYR A 95 11.05 11.28 -8.03
CA TYR A 95 11.87 12.44 -7.66
C TYR A 95 12.66 13.00 -8.85
N ASP A 96 12.89 12.19 -9.89
CA ASP A 96 13.65 12.59 -11.07
C ASP A 96 12.79 12.80 -12.33
N ARG A 97 11.46 12.63 -12.19
CA ARG A 97 10.44 12.80 -13.25
C ARG A 97 10.65 11.89 -14.44
N ASP A 98 11.21 10.70 -14.22
CA ASP A 98 11.39 9.71 -15.27
C ASP A 98 10.12 8.87 -15.54
N GLY A 99 9.06 9.10 -14.76
CA GLY A 99 7.77 8.45 -14.87
C GLY A 99 7.64 7.18 -14.04
N TRP A 100 8.67 6.81 -13.27
CA TRP A 100 8.66 5.67 -12.38
C TRP A 100 8.68 6.12 -10.92
N LEU A 101 7.90 5.46 -10.07
CA LEU A 101 7.96 5.76 -8.63
C LEU A 101 9.24 5.21 -8.03
N ASP A 102 10.00 6.09 -7.37
CA ASP A 102 11.18 5.76 -6.58
C ASP A 102 10.81 5.51 -5.12
N LEU A 103 11.76 4.92 -4.38
CA LEU A 103 11.56 4.50 -3.00
C LEU A 103 12.60 5.13 -2.08
N PHE A 104 12.14 5.93 -1.11
CA PHE A 104 12.95 6.35 0.02
C PHE A 104 12.65 5.48 1.24
N VAL A 105 13.70 4.99 1.91
CA VAL A 105 13.60 4.15 3.11
C VAL A 105 14.38 4.81 4.23
N THR A 106 13.70 5.02 5.36
CA THR A 106 14.35 5.57 6.56
C THR A 106 15.21 4.52 7.27
N GLY A 107 16.19 4.97 8.05
CA GLY A 107 16.94 4.14 8.97
C GLY A 107 16.99 4.79 10.36
N ASN A 108 16.47 4.08 11.37
CA ASN A 108 16.51 4.52 12.76
C ASN A 108 17.90 4.27 13.40
N LEU A 109 18.54 3.15 13.07
CA LEU A 109 19.87 2.80 13.59
C LEU A 109 20.90 2.58 12.47
N ALA A 110 20.58 3.10 11.27
CA ALA A 110 21.42 2.99 10.09
C ALA A 110 21.07 4.11 9.10
N PRO A 111 21.86 4.32 8.03
CA PRO A 111 21.63 5.43 7.13
C PRO A 111 20.34 5.27 6.32
N ASN A 112 19.63 6.38 6.08
CA ASN A 112 18.54 6.42 5.12
C ASN A 112 19.03 6.12 3.70
N ARG A 113 18.13 5.62 2.85
CA ARG A 113 18.46 5.25 1.47
C ARG A 113 17.39 5.73 0.49
N LEU A 114 17.84 6.37 -0.58
CA LEU A 114 17.03 6.65 -1.75
C LEU A 114 17.34 5.61 -2.83
N TYR A 115 16.32 4.90 -3.29
CA TYR A 115 16.38 3.91 -4.34
C TYR A 115 15.67 4.42 -5.58
N ARG A 116 16.40 4.50 -6.68
CA ARG A 116 15.86 4.85 -7.99
C ARG A 116 15.29 3.62 -8.68
N ASN A 117 14.07 3.71 -9.19
CA ASN A 117 13.44 2.66 -9.98
C ASN A 117 14.05 2.63 -11.39
N GLN A 118 14.36 1.45 -11.90
CA GLN A 118 14.97 1.29 -13.24
C GLN A 118 13.92 1.07 -14.34
N GLY A 119 12.63 1.01 -13.99
CA GLY A 119 11.51 0.80 -14.92
C GLY A 119 11.27 -0.67 -15.31
N ASP A 120 12.13 -1.59 -14.86
CA ASP A 120 12.04 -3.04 -15.10
C ASP A 120 11.65 -3.84 -13.84
N GLY A 121 11.22 -3.13 -12.78
CA GLY A 121 10.91 -3.72 -11.47
C GLY A 121 12.13 -3.87 -10.57
N SER A 122 13.33 -3.46 -11.01
CA SER A 122 14.52 -3.37 -10.17
C SER A 122 14.77 -1.95 -9.68
N PHE A 123 15.53 -1.85 -8.58
CA PHE A 123 15.93 -0.61 -7.94
C PHE A 123 17.45 -0.55 -7.80
N ALA A 124 18.01 0.64 -8.02
CA ALA A 124 19.40 0.95 -7.74
C ALA A 124 19.49 1.95 -6.58
N LEU A 125 20.55 1.88 -5.77
CA LEU A 125 20.83 2.95 -4.82
C LEU A 125 21.12 4.25 -5.61
N SER A 126 20.34 5.29 -5.35
CA SER A 126 20.49 6.57 -6.04
C SER A 126 21.81 7.24 -5.67
N ALA A 127 22.46 7.86 -6.67
CA ALA A 127 23.63 8.70 -6.46
C ALA A 127 23.32 9.92 -5.56
N HIS A 128 22.06 10.29 -5.42
CA HIS A 128 21.59 11.39 -4.57
C HIS A 128 21.24 10.94 -3.13
N SER A 129 21.47 9.68 -2.78
CA SER A 129 21.28 9.16 -1.42
C SER A 129 22.23 9.72 -0.34
N PRO A 130 23.51 10.06 -0.60
CA PRO A 130 24.44 10.52 0.43
C PRO A 130 23.97 11.71 1.29
N PRO A 131 23.46 12.83 0.74
CA PRO A 131 22.97 13.95 1.56
C PRO A 131 21.77 13.59 2.43
N LEU A 132 20.99 12.57 2.03
CA LEU A 132 19.79 12.13 2.74
C LEU A 132 20.08 11.09 3.82
N SER A 133 21.31 10.55 3.84
CA SER A 133 21.69 9.37 4.62
C SER A 133 21.60 9.56 6.14
N LEU A 134 21.83 10.78 6.63
CA LEU A 134 21.68 11.20 8.03
C LEU A 134 22.09 10.12 9.07
N PRO A 135 23.34 9.60 9.03
CA PRO A 135 23.73 8.44 9.83
C PRO A 135 23.66 8.67 11.35
N ASP A 136 23.71 9.92 11.79
CA ASP A 136 23.65 10.31 13.20
C ASP A 136 22.23 10.72 13.66
N ALA A 137 21.23 10.67 12.77
CA ALA A 137 19.86 11.06 13.05
C ALA A 137 18.90 9.87 12.85
N PRO A 138 18.49 9.20 13.95
CA PRO A 138 17.52 8.12 13.88
C PRO A 138 16.23 8.57 13.20
N SER A 139 15.97 8.05 12.00
CA SER A 139 14.86 8.49 11.17
C SER A 139 13.61 7.63 11.38
N GLY A 140 12.47 8.31 11.48
CA GLY A 140 11.15 7.74 11.71
C GLY A 140 10.33 7.61 10.43
N GLY A 141 9.68 8.70 10.04
CA GLY A 141 8.85 8.78 8.85
C GLY A 141 9.49 9.66 7.79
N ALA A 142 9.02 9.52 6.55
CA ALA A 142 9.39 10.41 5.47
C ALA A 142 8.19 10.63 4.54
N THR A 143 8.18 11.73 3.81
CA THR A 143 7.13 12.04 2.84
C THR A 143 7.68 12.94 1.74
N PHE A 144 7.30 12.63 0.49
CA PHE A 144 7.56 13.49 -0.65
C PHE A 144 6.42 14.50 -0.84
N ALA A 145 6.78 15.73 -1.20
CA ALA A 145 5.86 16.82 -1.51
C ALA A 145 6.60 17.89 -2.32
N ASP A 146 5.89 18.61 -3.19
CA ASP A 146 6.42 19.77 -3.91
C ASP A 146 6.14 21.04 -3.07
N TYR A 147 6.99 21.30 -2.07
CA TYR A 147 6.67 22.33 -1.05
C TYR A 147 6.80 23.75 -1.58
N ASP A 148 7.52 23.95 -2.69
CA ASP A 148 7.66 25.25 -3.33
C ASP A 148 7.02 25.38 -4.72
N ASN A 149 6.20 24.39 -5.08
CA ASN A 149 5.42 24.33 -6.32
C ASN A 149 6.27 24.52 -7.59
N ASP A 150 7.50 24.00 -7.59
CA ASP A 150 8.38 23.98 -8.76
C ASP A 150 8.18 22.71 -9.63
N GLY A 151 7.27 21.84 -9.18
CA GLY A 151 6.85 20.58 -9.76
C GLY A 151 7.75 19.41 -9.38
N TRP A 152 8.88 19.64 -8.68
CA TRP A 152 9.81 18.58 -8.30
C TRP A 152 9.50 18.13 -6.87
N LEU A 153 9.41 16.83 -6.67
CA LEU A 153 9.14 16.31 -5.34
C LEU A 153 10.34 16.52 -4.43
N ASP A 154 10.13 17.31 -3.38
CA ASP A 154 11.02 17.52 -2.25
C ASP A 154 10.77 16.45 -1.18
N LEU A 155 11.73 16.29 -0.25
CA LEU A 155 11.67 15.23 0.75
C LEU A 155 11.73 15.79 2.17
N TYR A 156 10.71 15.49 2.96
CA TYR A 156 10.72 15.76 4.40
C TYR A 156 10.93 14.48 5.19
N ILE A 157 11.89 14.53 6.12
CA ILE A 157 12.32 13.41 6.95
C ILE A 157 12.08 13.78 8.41
N VAL A 158 11.31 12.93 9.08
CA VAL A 158 10.98 13.05 10.50
C VAL A 158 11.93 12.18 11.31
N ASN A 159 12.59 12.77 12.30
CA ASN A 159 13.63 12.10 13.09
C ASN A 159 13.29 12.04 14.58
N HIS A 160 14.03 11.20 15.30
CA HIS A 160 14.16 11.28 16.75
C HIS A 160 15.24 12.31 17.11
N GLY A 161 14.95 13.57 16.83
CA GLY A 161 15.89 14.68 16.85
C GLY A 161 15.45 15.73 15.84
N ALA A 162 16.40 16.47 15.26
CA ALA A 162 16.09 17.47 14.25
C ALA A 162 15.47 16.81 12.99
N ASN A 163 14.26 17.22 12.62
CA ASN A 163 13.68 16.91 11.32
C ASN A 163 14.43 17.65 10.21
N HIS A 164 14.34 17.15 8.97
CA HIS A 164 14.98 17.77 7.81
C HIS A 164 14.02 17.91 6.63
N LEU A 165 14.06 19.06 5.97
CA LEU A 165 13.44 19.31 4.67
C LEU A 165 14.51 19.48 3.62
N PHE A 166 14.46 18.65 2.58
CA PHE A 166 15.37 18.64 1.46
C PHE A 166 14.65 19.07 0.19
N ARG A 167 15.01 20.23 -0.35
CA ARG A 167 14.53 20.70 -1.65
C ARG A 167 15.22 19.93 -2.78
N ASN A 168 14.46 19.40 -3.71
CA ASN A 168 14.95 18.79 -4.93
C ASN A 168 15.46 19.86 -5.92
N GLN A 169 16.66 19.66 -6.44
CA GLN A 169 17.32 20.58 -7.37
C GLN A 169 17.06 20.17 -8.83
N ALA A 170 15.78 20.03 -9.18
CA ALA A 170 15.34 19.61 -10.51
C ALA A 170 15.95 18.26 -10.97
N GLY A 171 15.97 17.27 -10.08
CA GLY A 171 16.55 15.94 -10.33
C GLY A 171 18.08 15.89 -10.20
N ALA A 172 18.77 17.01 -10.02
CA ALA A 172 20.23 17.04 -9.86
C ALA A 172 20.72 16.67 -8.44
N GLY A 173 19.80 16.58 -7.48
CA GLY A 173 20.11 16.26 -6.09
C GLY A 173 19.19 16.99 -5.11
N PHE A 174 19.63 17.04 -3.85
CA PHE A 174 18.83 17.57 -2.74
C PHE A 174 19.63 18.60 -1.93
N LEU A 175 18.98 19.73 -1.62
CA LEU A 175 19.52 20.80 -0.79
C LEU A 175 18.77 20.85 0.53
N ASP A 176 19.47 20.80 1.66
CA ASP A 176 18.85 21.02 2.97
C ASP A 176 18.37 22.48 3.09
N VAL A 177 17.06 22.66 3.19
CA VAL A 177 16.38 23.96 3.35
C VAL A 177 15.69 24.08 4.71
N THR A 178 15.94 23.14 5.63
CA THR A 178 15.26 23.01 6.93
C THR A 178 15.24 24.32 7.72
N ALA A 179 16.39 24.98 7.84
CA ALA A 179 16.52 26.21 8.62
C ALA A 179 15.75 27.38 7.99
N ARG A 180 15.73 27.46 6.65
CA ARG A 180 14.99 28.50 5.91
C ARG A 180 13.49 28.27 6.00
N ALA A 181 13.04 27.02 5.95
CA ALA A 181 11.64 26.64 6.04
C ALA A 181 11.08 26.67 7.47
N GLY A 182 11.95 26.63 8.50
CA GLY A 182 11.52 26.72 9.90
C GLY A 182 10.89 25.43 10.44
N VAL A 183 11.14 24.29 9.80
CA VAL A 183 10.50 22.99 10.12
C VAL A 183 11.40 22.00 10.86
N GLY A 184 12.56 22.46 11.35
CA GLY A 184 13.56 21.64 12.05
C GLY A 184 13.22 21.34 13.51
N ASP A 185 11.98 20.90 13.81
CA ASP A 185 11.61 20.46 15.16
C ASP A 185 12.56 19.38 15.66
N ARG A 186 12.89 19.39 16.96
CA ARG A 186 13.90 18.52 17.58
C ARG A 186 13.29 17.44 18.48
N GLY A 187 11.98 17.27 18.43
CA GLY A 187 11.25 16.27 19.19
C GLY A 187 11.48 14.85 18.69
N LYS A 188 10.64 13.93 19.18
CA LYS A 188 10.58 12.56 18.66
C LYS A 188 9.36 12.45 17.75
N GLY A 189 9.55 12.75 16.48
CA GLY A 189 8.49 12.59 15.49
C GLY A 189 8.41 11.14 14.99
N SER A 190 7.24 10.76 14.45
CA SER A 190 7.03 9.42 13.87
C SER A 190 6.63 9.46 12.40
N SER A 191 5.85 10.47 11.99
CA SER A 191 5.39 10.66 10.63
C SER A 191 5.03 12.12 10.38
N ALA A 192 4.85 12.46 9.10
CA ALA A 192 4.35 13.75 8.65
C ALA A 192 3.37 13.55 7.49
N ALA A 193 2.53 14.55 7.26
CA ALA A 193 1.64 14.64 6.11
C ALA A 193 1.62 16.09 5.64
N TRP A 194 1.39 16.26 4.34
CA TRP A 194 1.26 17.57 3.69
C TRP A 194 -0.19 17.80 3.29
N GLY A 195 -0.57 19.07 3.18
CA GLY A 195 -1.88 19.44 2.67
C GLY A 195 -2.04 20.95 2.56
N ASP A 196 -2.59 21.37 1.42
CA ASP A 196 -3.12 22.70 1.18
C ASP A 196 -4.38 22.89 2.06
N TYR A 197 -4.22 23.57 3.20
CA TYR A 197 -5.26 23.67 4.22
C TYR A 197 -6.23 24.83 3.97
N ASP A 198 -5.81 25.86 3.24
CA ASP A 198 -6.61 27.04 2.89
C ASP A 198 -7.10 27.03 1.43
N ASN A 199 -6.73 25.99 0.68
CA ASN A 199 -7.17 25.70 -0.69
C ASN A 199 -6.81 26.85 -1.65
N ASP A 200 -5.60 27.38 -1.53
CA ASP A 200 -5.08 28.44 -2.39
C ASP A 200 -4.34 27.90 -3.63
N GLY A 201 -4.21 26.57 -3.73
CA GLY A 201 -3.53 25.88 -4.83
C GLY A 201 -2.03 25.75 -4.62
N TRP A 202 -1.50 26.16 -3.47
CA TRP A 202 -0.14 25.92 -3.02
C TRP A 202 -0.16 24.85 -1.94
N LEU A 203 0.76 23.90 -2.05
CA LEU A 203 1.00 22.94 -0.98
C LEU A 203 1.67 23.58 0.24
#